data_AF-A0A2S9FJK8-F1
#
_entry.id   AF-A0A2S9FJK8-F1
#
_cell.length_a   1.000
_cell.length_b   1.000
_cell.length_c   1.000
_cell.angle_alpha   90.00
_cell.angle_beta   90.00
_cell.angle_gamma   90.00
#
_symmetry.space_group_name_H-M   'P 1'
#
loop_
_entity.id
_entity.type
_entity.pdbx_description
1 polymer ?
#
loop_
_entity_poly.entity_id
_entity_poly.type
_entity_poly.pdbx_seq_one_letter_code
_entity_poly.pdbx_strand_id
1 'polypeptide(L)' 'MTFLPLAPPGETPLRVMTIAGSDSGGGAGIQADMRSFALLGIHGLVAVTAVTVQNSLGVKGFHE' A
#
# COMPACT_ATOMS: atom_id res chain seq x y z
N MET A 1 2.61 3.68 -23.50
CA MET A 1 2.50 3.28 -22.08
C MET A 1 1.39 4.12 -21.47
N THR A 2 0.34 3.49 -20.94
CA THR A 2 -0.70 4.21 -20.21
C THR A 2 -0.16 4.44 -18.80
N PHE A 3 0.09 5.69 -18.45
CA PHE A 3 0.49 6.04 -17.09
C PHE A 3 -0.64 5.70 -16.12
N LEU A 4 -0.31 5.48 -14.84
CA LEU A 4 -1.32 5.34 -13.79
C LEU A 4 -2.22 6.59 -13.78
N PRO A 5 -3.51 6.47 -13.44
CA PRO A 5 -4.40 7.62 -13.35
C PRO A 5 -3.84 8.62 -12.33
N LEU A 6 -3.58 9.85 -12.78
CA LEU A 6 -3.13 10.96 -11.94
C LEU A 6 -4.26 11.99 -11.81
N ALA A 7 -4.30 12.67 -10.67
CA ALA A 7 -5.19 13.82 -10.50
C ALA A 7 -4.83 14.95 -11.51
N PRO A 8 -5.82 15.69 -12.03
CA PRO A 8 -5.57 16.83 -12.90
C PRO A 8 -4.69 17.90 -12.21
N PRO A 9 -3.91 18.68 -12.98
CA PRO A 9 -3.13 19.79 -12.42
C PRO A 9 -4.03 20.79 -11.68
N GLY A 10 -3.62 21.18 -10.46
CA GLY A 10 -4.37 22.12 -9.64
C GLY A 10 -5.48 21.51 -8.78
N GLU A 11 -5.73 20.20 -8.90
CA GLU A 11 -6.69 19.48 -8.06
C GLU A 11 -6.00 18.69 -6.94
N THR A 12 -6.67 18.60 -5.78
CA THR A 12 -6.20 17.74 -4.70
C THR A 12 -6.58 16.29 -5.02
N PRO A 13 -5.63 15.33 -5.01
CA PRO A 13 -5.96 13.93 -5.28
C PRO A 13 -6.88 13.34 -4.20
N LEU A 14 -7.65 12.32 -4.58
CA LEU A 14 -8.33 11.47 -3.60
C LEU A 14 -7.27 10.83 -2.69
N ARG A 15 -7.52 10.84 -1.38
CA ARG A 15 -6.59 10.36 -0.36
C ARG A 15 -7.26 9.26 0.43
N VAL A 16 -6.57 8.14 0.58
CA VAL A 16 -7.02 7.01 1.42
C VAL A 16 -5.87 6.59 2.30
N MET A 17 -6.18 6.32 3.57
CA MET A 17 -5.22 5.82 4.54
C MET A 17 -5.44 4.33 4.76
N THR A 18 -4.37 3.54 4.58
CA THR A 18 -4.33 2.18 5.13
C THR A 18 -3.70 2.22 6.52
N ILE A 19 -4.28 1.43 7.43
CA ILE A 19 -3.75 1.17 8.77
C ILE A 19 -3.58 -0.35 8.87
N ALA A 20 -2.39 -0.83 8.56
CA ALA A 20 -2.13 -2.26 8.42
C ALA A 20 -0.66 -2.64 8.68
N GLY A 21 -0.40 -3.94 8.79
CA GLY A 21 0.95 -4.49 8.85
C GLY A 21 1.65 -4.50 7.48
N SER A 22 2.97 -4.55 7.48
CA SER A 22 3.78 -4.70 6.26
C SER A 22 3.93 -6.15 5.85
N ASP A 23 3.89 -6.44 4.55
CA ASP A 23 4.32 -7.71 3.95
C ASP A 23 5.62 -7.53 3.14
N SER A 24 6.73 -8.09 3.61
CA SER A 24 8.01 -8.08 2.87
C SER A 24 7.96 -8.84 1.55
N GLY A 25 7.02 -9.78 1.38
CA GLY A 25 6.77 -10.48 0.13
C GLY A 25 6.00 -9.64 -0.91
N GLY A 26 5.41 -8.52 -0.49
CA GLY A 26 4.72 -7.56 -1.36
C GLY A 26 3.38 -8.03 -1.94
N GLY A 27 2.83 -9.15 -1.47
CA GLY A 27 1.57 -9.72 -1.93
C GLY A 27 0.35 -9.33 -1.08
N ALA A 28 0.57 -8.85 0.14
CA ALA A 28 -0.45 -8.45 1.11
C ALA A 28 -0.08 -7.14 1.84
N GLY A 29 -0.81 -6.82 2.92
CA GLY A 29 -0.52 -5.68 3.80
C GLY A 29 -0.51 -4.34 3.07
N ILE A 30 0.22 -3.37 3.65
CA ILE A 30 0.33 -2.01 3.09
C ILE A 30 0.86 -2.01 1.64
N GLN A 31 1.63 -3.01 1.23
CA GLN A 31 2.14 -3.13 -0.14
C GLN A 31 1.01 -3.42 -1.14
N ALA A 32 0.10 -4.34 -0.81
CA ALA A 32 -1.06 -4.63 -1.64
C ALA A 32 -2.06 -3.47 -1.65
N ASP A 33 -2.23 -2.79 -0.50
CA ASP A 33 -3.07 -1.60 -0.39
C ASP A 33 -2.55 -0.48 -1.29
N MET A 34 -1.25 -0.15 -1.20
CA MET A 34 -0.62 0.91 -2.00
C MET A 34 -0.64 0.59 -3.49
N ARG A 35 -0.49 -0.69 -3.88
CA ARG A 35 -0.65 -1.10 -5.29
C ARG A 35 -2.09 -0.88 -5.76
N SER A 36 -3.08 -1.21 -4.93
CA SER A 36 -4.49 -0.97 -5.24
C SER A 36 -4.79 0.52 -5.36
N PHE A 37 -4.29 1.34 -4.43
CA PHE A 37 -4.44 2.80 -4.48
C PHE A 37 -3.82 3.39 -5.73
N ALA A 38 -2.61 2.95 -6.10
CA ALA A 38 -1.94 3.40 -7.31
C ALA A 38 -2.73 3.07 -8.58
N LEU A 39 -3.28 1.85 -8.68
CA LEU A 39 -4.12 1.43 -9.81
C LEU A 39 -5.44 2.22 -9.90
N LEU A 40 -5.93 2.72 -8.77
CA LEU A 40 -7.14 3.53 -8.67
C LEU A 40 -6.88 5.05 -8.73
N GLY A 41 -5.63 5.49 -8.84
CA GLY A 41 -5.26 6.90 -8.92
C GLY A 41 -5.39 7.66 -7.60
N ILE A 42 -5.28 6.92 -6.51
CA ILE A 42 -5.41 7.43 -5.14
C ILE A 42 -4.02 7.78 -4.60
N HIS A 43 -3.92 8.92 -3.94
CA HIS A 43 -2.77 9.25 -3.10
C HIS A 43 -2.87 8.43 -1.80
N GLY A 44 -2.11 7.34 -1.74
CA GLY A 44 -2.07 6.46 -0.58
C GLY A 44 -1.33 7.07 0.62
N LEU A 45 -1.94 6.98 1.79
CA LEU A 45 -1.35 7.29 3.09
C LEU A 45 -1.22 5.99 3.89
N VAL A 46 -0.23 5.91 4.78
CA VAL A 46 0.06 4.68 5.52
C VAL A 46 0.31 4.97 6.99
N ALA A 47 -0.38 4.24 7.86
CA ALA A 47 -0.01 4.05 9.26
C ALA A 47 0.37 2.57 9.45
N VAL A 48 1.66 2.32 9.68
CA VAL A 48 2.16 0.95 9.85
C VAL A 48 1.85 0.47 11.26
N THR A 49 1.18 -0.68 11.39
CA THR A 49 0.85 -1.27 12.71
C THR A 49 1.82 -2.37 13.14
N ALA A 50 2.52 -2.98 12.19
CA ALA A 50 3.55 -3.98 12.45
C ALA A 50 4.43 -4.16 11.21
N VAL A 51 5.70 -4.51 11.41
CA VAL A 51 6.61 -4.97 10.36
C VAL A 51 6.73 -6.49 10.45
N THR A 52 6.34 -7.22 9.41
CA THR A 52 6.39 -8.68 9.39
C THR A 52 7.60 -9.23 8.63
N VAL A 53 8.07 -10.40 9.05
CA VAL A 53 8.94 -11.27 8.26
C VAL A 53 8.05 -12.29 7.57
N GLN A 54 7.56 -11.94 6.38
CA GLN A 54 6.58 -12.73 5.63
C GLN A 54 7.01 -12.97 4.18
N ASN A 55 6.60 -14.10 3.63
CA ASN A 55 6.56 -14.35 2.18
C ASN A 55 5.33 -15.20 1.81
N SER A 56 5.23 -15.62 0.56
CA SER A 56 4.09 -16.41 0.05
C SER A 56 3.93 -17.80 0.70
N LEU A 57 4.92 -18.28 1.44
CA LEU A 57 4.86 -19.55 2.18
C LEU A 57 4.41 -19.37 3.64
N GLY A 58 4.31 -18.13 4.13
CA GLY A 58 3.81 -17.82 5.47
C GLY A 58 4.61 -16.74 6.21
N VAL A 59 4.26 -16.57 7.49
CA VAL A 59 4.83 -15.57 8.41
C VAL A 59 5.79 -16.25 9.38
N LYS A 60 6.98 -15.67 9.57
CA LYS A 60 8.01 -16.17 10.51
C LYS A 60 8.16 -15.32 11.78
N GLY A 61 7.61 -14.11 11.80
CA GLY A 61 7.65 -13.20 12.93
C GLY A 61 7.16 -11.80 12.56
N PHE A 62 7.02 -10.93 13.56
CA PHE A 62 6.68 -9.52 13.37
C PHE A 62 7.15 -8.66 14.55
N HIS A 63 7.21 -7.36 14.34
CA HIS A 63 7.43 -6.34 15.37
C HIS A 63 6.32 -5.29 15.27
N GLU A 64 5.81 -4.84 16.42
CA GLU A 64 4.76 -3.82 16.55
C GLU A 64 5.38 -2.42 16.72
#